data_AF-A0A2D5B499-F1
#
_entry.id   AF-A0A2D5B499-F1
#
_cell.length_a   1.000
_cell.length_b   1.000
_cell.length_c   1.000
_cell.angle_alpha   90.00
_cell.angle_beta   90.00
_cell.angle_gamma   90.00
#
_symmetry.space_group_name_H-M   'P 1'
#
loop_
_entity.id
_entity.type
_entity.pdbx_description
1 polymer ?
#
loop_
_entity_poly.entity_id
_entity_poly.type
_entity_poly.pdbx_seq_one_letter_code
_entity_poly.pdbx_strand_id
1 'polypeptide(L)'
;MGLDVFHVHGLRLIMISISTVSSLTSGLSGHVSSFVSRFGPGGLKAEMPPYSSLRRRRRFFFWATCSTLAILTGVGPSCAAPPAMTIDGKFLDWSDADPGQPLTARTDGRTLWIQLRLGATPVSLQNLSAPWTMDIELDDDPSRTQRIVFSPESTGRGVHAEWIDGGVAVPHSPYDIHFLFAPTIAASRFELSLRLAEPSGGIVRLDTGEGRPVLTTTFDASVLPVSRPPAAAWPEKPPVESIRVVSWNILFGNILHKREQAAPLLAAMQPDILLLQELEDDQAPETIAEMLDDVLGTEGGRWQVASSPVGSGLRSMVAARGGIQLPEAARIPRLDAPDRFLKAAALGVPIEGRGLLLATSVHLRCCGGPGEEADLQRIAEAISLGHVVDGIIEEREIERRQLATAIGRGGPAPSNGIAGLIIGGDLNLVGTRAPLTILSNRRAGFGEADESTDLVVADPMHVDGTSNATWSDSQSSFTPGRLDYLLYSPATLTATNAFILDTARIDPADLLRRSIAAKDTSDISDHAPLVLDLVFKER
;
A
#
# COMPACT_ATOMS: atom_id res chain seq x y z
N MET A 1 47.58 -9.14 -37.01
CA MET A 1 46.94 -10.47 -37.04
C MET A 1 47.96 -11.46 -36.49
N GLY A 2 47.66 -12.29 -35.51
CA GLY A 2 46.42 -12.46 -34.74
C GLY A 2 46.44 -13.80 -34.01
N LEU A 3 45.69 -13.92 -32.91
CA LEU A 3 45.73 -15.01 -31.92
C LEU A 3 47.02 -15.06 -31.09
N ASP A 4 46.87 -14.85 -29.79
CA ASP A 4 47.20 -15.91 -28.83
C ASP A 4 46.22 -15.83 -27.65
N VAL A 5 45.94 -16.95 -26.97
CA VAL A 5 44.92 -17.04 -25.91
C VAL A 5 45.53 -17.58 -24.64
N PHE A 6 45.43 -16.84 -23.53
CA PHE A 6 45.84 -17.31 -22.20
C PHE A 6 44.73 -17.15 -21.17
N HIS A 7 44.69 -18.11 -20.23
CA HIS A 7 43.68 -18.22 -19.18
C HIS A 7 43.79 -17.15 -18.10
N VAL A 8 42.64 -16.86 -17.48
CA VAL A 8 42.56 -16.35 -16.09
C VAL A 8 41.59 -17.25 -15.32
N HIS A 9 42.09 -17.95 -14.30
CA HIS A 9 41.23 -18.43 -13.21
C HIS A 9 40.87 -17.22 -12.32
N GLY A 10 39.68 -17.10 -11.73
CA GLY A 10 38.54 -18.02 -11.71
C GLY A 10 37.93 -18.05 -10.30
N LEU A 11 36.60 -17.95 -10.19
CA LEU A 11 35.88 -18.04 -8.92
C LEU A 11 34.61 -18.91 -9.11
N ARG A 12 34.24 -19.65 -8.06
CA ARG A 12 33.25 -20.74 -8.16
C ARG A 12 31.84 -20.25 -7.83
N LEU A 13 30.88 -20.48 -8.73
CA LEU A 13 29.50 -20.72 -8.29
C LEU A 13 29.39 -22.13 -7.69
N ILE A 14 28.63 -22.25 -6.60
CA ILE A 14 28.21 -23.54 -6.06
C ILE A 14 26.77 -23.77 -6.51
N MET A 15 26.57 -24.58 -7.55
CA MET A 15 25.25 -25.15 -7.83
C MET A 15 25.13 -26.50 -7.13
N ILE A 16 24.09 -26.65 -6.30
CA ILE A 16 23.66 -27.94 -5.78
C ILE A 16 22.50 -28.42 -6.66
N SER A 17 22.79 -29.34 -7.57
CA SER A 17 21.76 -30.10 -8.29
C SER A 17 21.52 -31.41 -7.55
N ILE A 18 20.26 -31.68 -7.19
CA ILE A 18 19.82 -32.97 -6.67
C ILE A 18 19.03 -33.68 -7.76
N SER A 19 19.61 -34.75 -8.30
CA SER A 19 18.96 -35.64 -9.28
C SER A 19 18.79 -37.03 -8.69
N THR A 20 17.62 -37.61 -8.90
CA THR A 20 17.18 -38.89 -8.31
C THR A 20 17.93 -40.11 -8.85
N VAL A 21 18.15 -41.09 -7.97
CA VAL A 21 18.26 -42.51 -8.36
C VAL A 21 17.36 -43.33 -7.43
N SER A 22 16.62 -44.29 -7.99
CA SER A 22 15.70 -45.17 -7.25
C SER A 22 16.23 -46.60 -7.16
N SER A 23 15.77 -47.37 -6.15
CA SER A 23 15.38 -48.78 -6.35
C SER A 23 14.73 -49.43 -5.10
N LEU A 24 13.46 -49.83 -5.28
CA LEU A 24 12.88 -51.14 -4.97
C LEU A 24 13.05 -51.81 -3.58
N THR A 25 11.90 -52.21 -3.03
CA THR A 25 11.63 -53.44 -2.23
C THR A 25 12.30 -53.60 -0.85
N SER A 26 11.69 -54.24 0.17
CA SER A 26 10.34 -54.80 0.38
C SER A 26 10.21 -55.27 1.84
N GLY A 27 9.00 -55.54 2.35
CA GLY A 27 8.84 -56.52 3.44
C GLY A 27 8.04 -56.07 4.67
N LEU A 28 6.89 -56.71 4.81
CA LEU A 28 5.94 -56.69 5.93
C LEU A 28 6.51 -57.04 7.32
N SER A 29 5.69 -56.75 8.35
CA SER A 29 5.74 -57.20 9.76
C SER A 29 6.83 -56.58 10.66
N GLY A 30 6.65 -56.49 11.98
CA GLY A 30 5.45 -56.73 12.81
C GLY A 30 5.77 -57.48 14.11
N HIS A 31 5.21 -57.03 15.25
CA HIS A 31 5.40 -57.57 16.62
C HIS A 31 6.85 -57.42 17.19
N VAL A 32 7.12 -57.47 18.50
CA VAL A 32 6.31 -57.25 19.72
C VAL A 32 7.24 -56.77 20.86
N SER A 33 6.67 -56.16 21.90
CA SER A 33 7.35 -55.80 23.16
C SER A 33 8.09 -56.97 23.83
N SER A 34 9.27 -56.72 24.39
CA SER A 34 9.81 -57.52 25.49
C SER A 34 10.35 -56.62 26.62
N PHE A 35 9.56 -56.52 27.69
CA PHE A 35 9.93 -55.88 28.94
C PHE A 35 10.66 -56.91 29.83
N VAL A 36 11.84 -56.57 30.38
CA VAL A 36 12.42 -57.29 31.52
C VAL A 36 12.90 -56.28 32.56
N SER A 37 12.14 -56.16 33.64
CA SER A 37 12.45 -55.29 34.78
C SER A 37 13.16 -56.06 35.90
N ARG A 38 13.95 -55.35 36.73
CA ARG A 38 14.45 -55.89 38.00
C ARG A 38 14.50 -54.82 39.11
N PHE A 39 13.61 -55.03 40.10
CA PHE A 39 13.61 -54.52 41.48
C PHE A 39 13.47 -53.00 41.72
N GLY A 40 12.59 -52.67 42.68
CA GLY A 40 12.53 -51.36 43.37
C GLY A 40 13.29 -51.42 44.71
N PRO A 41 12.76 -50.89 45.84
CA PRO A 41 11.33 -50.72 46.15
C PRO A 41 10.89 -49.30 46.59
N GLY A 42 9.59 -49.00 46.41
CA GLY A 42 8.79 -48.09 47.25
C GLY A 42 9.12 -46.58 47.23
N GLY A 43 8.16 -45.67 47.06
CA GLY A 43 6.73 -45.85 46.80
C GLY A 43 5.98 -44.53 47.00
N LEU A 44 5.06 -44.18 46.10
CA LEU A 44 4.29 -42.94 46.19
C LEU A 44 3.28 -42.96 47.35
N LYS A 45 3.06 -41.79 47.95
CA LYS A 45 1.71 -41.26 48.23
C LYS A 45 1.75 -39.74 48.39
N ALA A 46 0.61 -39.09 48.18
CA ALA A 46 0.42 -37.65 48.30
C ALA A 46 -0.55 -37.34 49.44
N GLU A 47 -0.30 -36.27 50.20
CA GLU A 47 -1.23 -35.64 51.16
C GLU A 47 -0.74 -34.22 51.53
N MET A 48 -1.57 -33.42 52.21
CA MET A 48 -1.34 -32.00 52.55
C MET A 48 -2.03 -31.62 53.88
N PRO A 49 -1.68 -30.51 54.57
CA PRO A 49 -0.54 -29.60 54.42
C PRO A 49 0.51 -29.77 55.57
N PRO A 50 0.58 -29.06 56.74
CA PRO A 50 0.01 -27.79 57.22
C PRO A 50 1.02 -26.69 57.66
N TYR A 51 0.64 -25.42 57.43
CA TYR A 51 0.95 -24.19 58.19
C TYR A 51 2.37 -23.81 58.72
N SER A 52 2.84 -22.68 58.19
CA SER A 52 3.52 -21.56 58.88
C SER A 52 5.05 -21.66 59.15
N SER A 53 5.80 -20.54 59.30
CA SER A 53 5.38 -19.14 59.47
C SER A 53 6.33 -18.09 58.83
N LEU A 54 5.75 -16.95 58.42
CA LEU A 54 6.28 -15.55 58.34
C LEU A 54 7.71 -15.31 57.77
N ARG A 55 7.92 -14.37 56.83
CA ARG A 55 7.33 -13.02 56.71
C ARG A 55 6.71 -12.73 55.33
N ARG A 56 5.76 -11.78 55.25
CA ARG A 56 5.08 -11.36 53.99
C ARG A 56 4.45 -9.96 54.12
N ARG A 57 4.07 -9.37 52.97
CA ARG A 57 3.26 -8.13 52.73
C ARG A 57 4.10 -6.83 52.72
N ARG A 58 3.73 -5.82 51.92
CA ARG A 58 2.50 -5.56 51.10
C ARG A 58 2.90 -5.55 49.60
N ARG A 59 2.21 -6.25 48.67
CA ARG A 59 0.84 -6.03 48.12
C ARG A 59 0.69 -4.63 47.48
N PHE A 60 0.35 -4.44 46.21
CA PHE A 60 -0.21 -5.34 45.16
C PHE A 60 -1.52 -6.04 45.53
N PHE A 61 -2.65 -5.41 45.18
CA PHE A 61 -3.97 -5.98 44.89
C PHE A 61 -4.95 -4.83 44.58
N PHE A 62 -5.56 -4.78 43.39
CA PHE A 62 -6.92 -4.25 43.17
C PHE A 62 -7.41 -4.52 41.74
N TRP A 63 -8.36 -5.44 41.59
CA TRP A 63 -9.32 -5.56 40.49
C TRP A 63 -10.52 -6.36 41.02
N ALA A 64 -11.70 -6.16 40.44
CA ALA A 64 -12.97 -6.82 40.78
C ALA A 64 -13.48 -6.71 42.24
N THR A 65 -14.28 -5.66 42.52
CA THR A 65 -15.62 -5.75 43.20
C THR A 65 -16.27 -4.37 43.34
N CYS A 66 -17.24 -4.04 42.48
CA CYS A 66 -18.30 -3.04 42.72
C CYS A 66 -19.40 -3.14 41.63
N SER A 67 -20.39 -4.01 41.85
CA SER A 67 -21.55 -4.17 40.96
C SER A 67 -22.85 -4.29 41.77
N THR A 68 -23.25 -3.20 42.46
CA THR A 68 -24.57 -3.10 43.14
C THR A 68 -24.98 -1.65 43.41
N LEU A 69 -25.14 -0.83 42.36
CA LEU A 69 -26.09 0.28 42.43
C LEU A 69 -26.67 0.58 41.03
N ALA A 70 -27.82 -0.01 40.75
CA ALA A 70 -28.63 0.31 39.58
C ALA A 70 -30.08 0.46 40.03
N ILE A 71 -30.73 1.56 39.61
CA ILE A 71 -32.16 1.75 39.30
C ILE A 71 -32.41 3.26 39.07
N LEU A 72 -33.25 3.59 38.09
CA LEU A 72 -33.79 4.94 37.79
C LEU A 72 -32.84 6.03 37.24
N THR A 73 -32.07 5.70 36.20
CA THR A 73 -32.09 6.53 34.95
C THR A 73 -32.22 5.61 33.75
N GLY A 74 -33.34 5.74 33.02
CA GLY A 74 -33.64 4.91 31.85
C GLY A 74 -32.93 5.41 30.59
N VAL A 75 -31.66 5.03 30.41
CA VAL A 75 -30.97 5.11 29.12
C VAL A 75 -30.58 3.68 28.76
N GLY A 76 -31.12 3.16 27.67
CA GLY A 76 -30.73 1.84 27.16
C GLY A 76 -29.27 1.83 26.70
N PRO A 77 -28.68 0.67 26.38
CA PRO A 77 -27.44 0.64 25.63
C PRO A 77 -27.67 1.42 24.33
N SER A 78 -27.01 2.57 24.17
CA SER A 78 -26.95 3.23 22.88
C SER A 78 -26.31 2.22 21.93
N CYS A 79 -27.03 1.77 20.90
CA CYS A 79 -26.36 1.17 19.76
C CYS A 79 -25.35 2.20 19.26
N ALA A 80 -24.07 1.91 19.42
CA ALA A 80 -23.07 2.58 18.61
C ALA A 80 -23.46 2.31 17.16
N ALA A 81 -23.46 3.35 16.32
CA ALA A 81 -23.53 3.11 14.89
C ALA A 81 -22.37 2.15 14.52
N PRO A 82 -22.62 1.13 13.67
CA PRO A 82 -21.52 0.30 13.20
C PRO A 82 -20.44 1.18 12.57
N PRO A 83 -19.15 0.77 12.62
CA PRO A 83 -18.09 1.54 12.00
C PRO A 83 -18.43 1.79 10.53
N ALA A 84 -18.11 2.99 10.03
CA ALA A 84 -18.21 3.26 8.61
C ALA A 84 -17.28 2.28 7.88
N MET A 85 -17.85 1.44 7.02
CA MET A 85 -17.12 0.41 6.29
C MET A 85 -16.19 1.06 5.25
N THR A 86 -14.95 0.60 5.16
CA THR A 86 -13.89 1.19 4.33
C THR A 86 -13.26 0.16 3.42
N ILE A 87 -12.81 0.56 2.23
CA ILE A 87 -12.09 -0.32 1.30
C ILE A 87 -10.60 0.06 1.34
N ASP A 88 -9.86 -0.58 2.26
CA ASP A 88 -8.44 -0.26 2.54
C ASP A 88 -7.49 -1.47 2.51
N GLY A 89 -8.01 -2.69 2.57
CA GLY A 89 -7.25 -3.96 2.59
C GLY A 89 -6.71 -4.36 3.96
N LYS A 90 -7.14 -3.72 5.05
CA LYS A 90 -6.82 -4.07 6.45
C LYS A 90 -7.99 -4.72 7.19
N PHE A 91 -9.22 -4.46 6.77
CA PHE A 91 -10.43 -5.15 7.23
C PHE A 91 -10.73 -5.02 8.75
N LEU A 92 -10.43 -3.86 9.36
CA LEU A 92 -10.56 -3.63 10.82
C LEU A 92 -12.02 -3.41 11.26
N ASP A 93 -12.81 -2.82 10.37
CA ASP A 93 -14.27 -2.68 10.39
C ASP A 93 -15.02 -4.04 10.35
N TRP A 94 -14.41 -5.07 9.78
CA TRP A 94 -14.89 -6.46 9.82
C TRP A 94 -14.43 -7.26 11.05
N SER A 95 -14.04 -6.61 12.15
CA SER A 95 -13.50 -7.27 13.36
C SER A 95 -14.52 -8.14 14.11
N ASP A 96 -15.81 -7.99 13.83
CA ASP A 96 -16.93 -8.75 14.37
C ASP A 96 -17.47 -9.84 13.42
N ALA A 97 -16.96 -9.93 12.18
CA ALA A 97 -17.34 -10.98 11.22
C ALA A 97 -16.67 -12.32 11.57
N ASP A 98 -17.41 -13.43 11.45
CA ASP A 98 -16.92 -14.78 11.77
C ASP A 98 -15.65 -15.10 10.94
N PRO A 99 -14.48 -15.34 11.58
CA PRO A 99 -13.26 -15.70 10.87
C PRO A 99 -13.36 -17.00 10.05
N GLY A 100 -14.31 -17.88 10.38
CA GLY A 100 -14.60 -19.11 9.64
C GLY A 100 -15.55 -18.96 8.45
N GLN A 101 -16.24 -17.80 8.32
CA GLN A 101 -17.17 -17.55 7.22
C GLN A 101 -16.40 -17.08 5.96
N PRO A 102 -16.49 -17.79 4.82
CA PRO A 102 -15.71 -17.46 3.62
C PRO A 102 -16.28 -16.29 2.81
N LEU A 103 -17.56 -15.95 3.00
CA LEU A 103 -18.25 -14.86 2.32
C LEU A 103 -19.25 -14.21 3.29
N THR A 104 -19.12 -12.92 3.55
CA THR A 104 -19.97 -12.14 4.47
C THR A 104 -20.39 -10.84 3.80
N ALA A 105 -21.65 -10.41 3.94
CA ALA A 105 -22.17 -9.19 3.31
C ALA A 105 -22.86 -8.25 4.31
N ARG A 106 -22.86 -6.94 4.03
CA ARG A 106 -23.43 -5.86 4.85
C ARG A 106 -23.97 -4.73 3.96
N THR A 107 -25.06 -4.08 4.33
CA THR A 107 -25.53 -2.87 3.63
C THR A 107 -26.16 -1.84 4.56
N ASP A 108 -26.04 -0.55 4.19
CA ASP A 108 -26.77 0.60 4.71
C ASP A 108 -28.05 0.91 3.90
N GLY A 109 -28.42 0.04 2.96
CA GLY A 109 -29.49 0.26 1.99
C GLY A 109 -29.09 1.12 0.79
N ARG A 110 -27.80 1.40 0.57
CA ARG A 110 -27.30 2.10 -0.63
C ARG A 110 -25.99 1.54 -1.17
N THR A 111 -25.12 1.10 -0.28
CA THR A 111 -23.85 0.46 -0.56
C THR A 111 -23.90 -0.96 -0.02
N LEU A 112 -23.53 -1.93 -0.85
CA LEU A 112 -23.31 -3.31 -0.43
C LEU A 112 -21.81 -3.49 -0.24
N TRP A 113 -21.38 -3.83 0.98
CA TRP A 113 -20.02 -4.24 1.29
C TRP A 113 -19.97 -5.76 1.45
N ILE A 114 -18.93 -6.37 0.90
CA ILE A 114 -18.73 -7.83 0.89
C ILE A 114 -17.32 -8.13 1.36
N GLN A 115 -17.16 -9.06 2.29
CA GLN A 115 -15.88 -9.67 2.64
C GLN A 115 -15.79 -11.06 2.03
N LEU A 116 -14.69 -11.32 1.34
CA LEU A 116 -14.31 -12.62 0.80
C LEU A 116 -13.05 -13.12 1.52
N ARG A 117 -13.10 -14.34 2.04
CA ARG A 117 -11.96 -15.08 2.60
C ARG A 117 -11.79 -16.38 1.82
N LEU A 118 -10.61 -16.55 1.26
CA LEU A 118 -10.21 -17.72 0.47
C LEU A 118 -9.29 -18.64 1.29
N GLY A 119 -8.91 -19.77 0.69
CA GLY A 119 -7.87 -20.65 1.24
C GLY A 119 -6.48 -20.00 1.26
N ALA A 120 -5.49 -20.76 1.72
CA ALA A 120 -4.12 -20.27 1.92
C ALA A 120 -3.41 -19.79 0.63
N THR A 121 -3.87 -20.21 -0.56
CA THR A 121 -3.32 -19.78 -1.85
C THR A 121 -3.86 -18.39 -2.24
N PRO A 122 -3.00 -17.35 -2.37
CA PRO A 122 -3.42 -16.05 -2.87
C PRO A 122 -3.81 -16.11 -4.35
N VAL A 123 -4.79 -15.30 -4.75
CA VAL A 123 -5.20 -15.09 -6.15
C VAL A 123 -5.23 -13.60 -6.47
N SER A 124 -5.15 -13.19 -7.73
CA SER A 124 -5.47 -11.82 -8.16
C SER A 124 -6.80 -11.87 -8.90
N LEU A 125 -7.86 -11.24 -8.36
CA LEU A 125 -9.20 -11.28 -8.96
C LEU A 125 -9.26 -10.66 -10.38
N GLN A 126 -8.26 -9.85 -10.75
CA GLN A 126 -8.14 -9.24 -12.08
C GLN A 126 -7.12 -9.95 -12.98
N ASN A 127 -6.54 -11.07 -12.54
CA ASN A 127 -5.63 -11.93 -13.31
C ASN A 127 -5.83 -13.42 -12.94
N LEU A 128 -7.09 -13.90 -12.94
CA LEU A 128 -7.42 -15.30 -12.69
C LEU A 128 -7.18 -16.16 -13.95
N SER A 129 -6.88 -17.45 -13.79
CA SER A 129 -6.70 -18.39 -14.90
C SER A 129 -8.01 -18.85 -15.56
N ALA A 130 -9.15 -18.59 -14.92
CA ALA A 130 -10.50 -18.79 -15.42
C ALA A 130 -11.42 -17.77 -14.72
N PRO A 131 -12.52 -17.31 -15.35
CA PRO A 131 -13.38 -16.30 -14.74
C PRO A 131 -14.08 -16.79 -13.48
N TRP A 132 -14.29 -15.90 -12.51
CA TRP A 132 -15.20 -16.12 -11.39
C TRP A 132 -16.40 -15.19 -11.52
N THR A 133 -17.59 -15.64 -11.09
CA THR A 133 -18.82 -14.83 -11.14
C THR A 133 -19.39 -14.61 -9.75
N MET A 134 -19.65 -13.35 -9.40
CA MET A 134 -20.36 -12.97 -8.19
C MET A 134 -21.73 -12.39 -8.57
N ASP A 135 -22.78 -13.10 -8.19
CA ASP A 135 -24.17 -12.77 -8.48
C ASP A 135 -24.81 -12.20 -7.21
N ILE A 136 -25.37 -10.99 -7.34
CA ILE A 136 -26.05 -10.26 -6.27
C ILE A 136 -27.53 -10.19 -6.67
N GLU A 137 -28.32 -11.13 -6.15
CA GLU A 137 -29.77 -11.20 -6.35
C GLU A 137 -30.45 -10.20 -5.40
N LEU A 138 -31.19 -9.23 -5.93
CA LEU A 138 -31.90 -8.23 -5.10
C LEU A 138 -33.28 -8.74 -4.70
N ASP A 139 -33.70 -8.47 -3.46
CA ASP A 139 -35.01 -8.87 -2.91
C ASP A 139 -35.31 -10.39 -3.02
N ASP A 140 -34.25 -11.21 -2.98
CA ASP A 140 -34.26 -12.67 -3.22
C ASP A 140 -34.80 -13.09 -4.61
N ASP A 141 -34.82 -12.18 -5.59
CA ASP A 141 -35.29 -12.43 -6.96
C ASP A 141 -34.12 -12.72 -7.94
N PRO A 142 -33.90 -13.99 -8.35
CA PRO A 142 -32.84 -14.34 -9.30
C PRO A 142 -33.08 -13.77 -10.71
N SER A 143 -34.28 -13.26 -11.02
CA SER A 143 -34.53 -12.55 -12.27
C SER A 143 -34.08 -11.07 -12.24
N ARG A 144 -33.60 -10.58 -11.10
CA ARG A 144 -33.08 -9.22 -10.88
C ARG A 144 -31.67 -9.27 -10.27
N THR A 145 -30.69 -9.69 -11.06
CA THR A 145 -29.33 -9.99 -10.59
C THR A 145 -28.32 -8.98 -11.11
N GLN A 146 -27.59 -8.33 -10.21
CA GLN A 146 -26.32 -7.67 -10.56
C GLN A 146 -25.21 -8.72 -10.55
N ARG A 147 -24.67 -9.05 -11.73
CA ARG A 147 -23.51 -9.92 -11.88
C ARG A 147 -22.23 -9.10 -11.97
N ILE A 148 -21.17 -9.60 -11.35
CA ILE A 148 -19.78 -9.17 -11.49
C ILE A 148 -18.98 -10.36 -12.02
N VAL A 149 -18.18 -10.16 -13.07
CA VAL A 149 -17.31 -11.18 -13.66
C VAL A 149 -15.85 -10.78 -13.47
N PHE A 150 -15.12 -11.55 -12.68
CA PHE A 150 -13.70 -11.37 -12.40
C PHE A 150 -12.86 -12.06 -13.48
N SER A 151 -11.93 -11.35 -14.11
CA SER A 151 -11.10 -11.84 -15.23
C SER A 151 -11.92 -12.50 -16.36
N PRO A 152 -12.86 -11.76 -16.99
CA PRO A 152 -13.79 -12.30 -17.99
C PRO A 152 -13.07 -12.80 -19.26
N GLU A 153 -13.58 -13.85 -19.91
CA GLU A 153 -12.92 -14.52 -21.05
C GLU A 153 -12.60 -13.58 -22.24
N SER A 154 -13.39 -12.51 -22.40
CA SER A 154 -13.25 -11.52 -23.47
C SER A 154 -11.97 -10.66 -23.38
N THR A 155 -11.40 -10.50 -22.18
CA THR A 155 -10.16 -9.73 -21.93
C THR A 155 -9.09 -10.56 -21.21
N GLY A 156 -9.48 -11.64 -20.53
CA GLY A 156 -8.67 -12.41 -19.59
C GLY A 156 -8.26 -11.67 -18.31
N ARG A 157 -8.58 -10.37 -18.16
CA ARG A 157 -8.10 -9.50 -17.07
C ARG A 157 -9.06 -8.35 -16.75
N GLY A 158 -9.00 -7.87 -15.50
CA GLY A 158 -9.89 -6.84 -14.97
C GLY A 158 -11.21 -7.42 -14.45
N VAL A 159 -12.25 -6.62 -14.45
CA VAL A 159 -13.61 -6.93 -13.99
C VAL A 159 -14.63 -6.44 -15.02
N HIS A 160 -15.70 -7.21 -15.24
CA HIS A 160 -16.88 -6.80 -15.97
C HIS A 160 -18.12 -6.83 -15.08
N ALA A 161 -19.16 -6.08 -15.44
CA ALA A 161 -20.43 -6.02 -14.71
C ALA A 161 -21.60 -6.15 -15.69
N GLU A 162 -22.60 -6.96 -15.32
CA GLU A 162 -23.78 -7.27 -16.12
C GLU A 162 -25.03 -7.12 -15.26
N TRP A 163 -26.04 -6.40 -15.75
CA TRP A 163 -27.38 -6.43 -15.16
C TRP A 163 -28.21 -7.52 -15.84
N ILE A 164 -28.74 -8.46 -15.07
CA ILE A 164 -29.56 -9.55 -15.58
C ILE A 164 -31.02 -9.28 -15.22
N ASP A 165 -31.85 -9.08 -16.24
CA ASP A 165 -33.31 -8.90 -16.14
C ASP A 165 -34.02 -9.98 -16.97
N GLY A 166 -34.90 -10.77 -16.36
CA GLY A 166 -35.68 -11.80 -17.05
C GLY A 166 -34.85 -12.89 -17.75
N GLY A 167 -33.57 -13.05 -17.37
CA GLY A 167 -32.60 -13.93 -18.02
C GLY A 167 -31.82 -13.31 -19.18
N VAL A 168 -31.99 -12.01 -19.47
CA VAL A 168 -31.18 -11.25 -20.42
C VAL A 168 -30.09 -10.49 -19.68
N ALA A 169 -28.83 -10.79 -19.96
CA ALA A 169 -27.69 -10.04 -19.45
C ALA A 169 -27.42 -8.78 -20.29
N VAL A 170 -27.29 -7.63 -19.62
CA VAL A 170 -26.98 -6.32 -20.21
C VAL A 170 -25.63 -5.85 -19.66
N PRO A 171 -24.57 -5.81 -20.49
CA PRO A 171 -23.24 -5.41 -20.04
C PRO A 171 -23.14 -3.91 -19.74
N HIS A 172 -22.42 -3.54 -18.69
CA HIS A 172 -22.11 -2.15 -18.32
C HIS A 172 -20.71 -2.03 -17.69
N SER A 173 -20.31 -0.83 -17.28
CA SER A 173 -19.03 -0.61 -16.60
C SER A 173 -19.14 -0.93 -15.10
N PRO A 174 -18.13 -1.54 -14.46
CA PRO A 174 -18.08 -1.62 -13.00
C PRO A 174 -18.11 -0.23 -12.35
N TYR A 175 -17.67 0.82 -13.05
CA TYR A 175 -17.74 2.21 -12.58
C TYR A 175 -19.17 2.74 -12.43
N ASP A 176 -20.14 2.27 -13.25
CA ASP A 176 -21.53 2.73 -13.21
C ASP A 176 -22.23 2.39 -11.88
N ILE A 177 -21.81 1.28 -11.26
CA ILE A 177 -22.25 0.82 -9.94
C ILE A 177 -21.22 1.14 -8.84
N HIS A 178 -20.21 1.98 -9.13
CA HIS A 178 -19.13 2.32 -8.19
C HIS A 178 -18.43 1.07 -7.60
N PHE A 179 -18.25 0.02 -8.39
CA PHE A 179 -17.61 -1.22 -7.91
C PHE A 179 -16.10 -1.04 -7.73
N LEU A 180 -15.61 -1.29 -6.52
CA LEU A 180 -14.19 -1.37 -6.19
C LEU A 180 -13.92 -2.49 -5.17
N PHE A 181 -12.67 -2.92 -5.08
CA PHE A 181 -12.24 -3.88 -4.06
C PHE A 181 -10.80 -3.63 -3.62
N ALA A 182 -10.48 -4.06 -2.39
CA ALA A 182 -9.13 -4.04 -1.86
C ALA A 182 -8.73 -5.41 -1.27
N PRO A 183 -7.44 -5.79 -1.35
CA PRO A 183 -6.40 -5.15 -2.15
C PRO A 183 -6.45 -5.63 -3.61
N THR A 184 -5.94 -4.84 -4.57
CA THR A 184 -5.96 -5.17 -6.02
C THR A 184 -4.87 -6.15 -6.49
N ILE A 185 -4.01 -6.62 -5.58
CA ILE A 185 -2.93 -7.58 -5.81
C ILE A 185 -3.34 -9.04 -5.50
N ALA A 186 -2.39 -9.97 -5.66
CA ALA A 186 -2.46 -11.31 -5.08
C ALA A 186 -2.78 -11.29 -3.57
N ALA A 187 -3.95 -11.79 -3.18
CA ALA A 187 -4.35 -11.94 -1.78
C ALA A 187 -5.28 -13.15 -1.56
N SER A 188 -5.43 -13.58 -0.30
CA SER A 188 -6.39 -14.60 0.15
C SER A 188 -7.59 -14.01 0.90
N ARG A 189 -7.66 -12.69 1.04
CA ARG A 189 -8.77 -11.96 1.66
C ARG A 189 -9.00 -10.68 0.87
N PHE A 190 -10.26 -10.37 0.60
CA PHE A 190 -10.69 -9.17 -0.11
C PHE A 190 -11.90 -8.55 0.58
N GLU A 191 -12.06 -7.26 0.40
CA GLU A 191 -13.26 -6.52 0.70
C GLU A 191 -13.66 -5.74 -0.56
N LEU A 192 -14.94 -5.80 -0.87
CA LEU A 192 -15.53 -5.28 -2.09
C LEU A 192 -16.67 -4.35 -1.70
N SER A 193 -16.89 -3.29 -2.47
CA SER A 193 -18.11 -2.49 -2.34
C SER A 193 -18.67 -2.08 -3.69
N LEU A 194 -20.00 -1.91 -3.73
CA LEU A 194 -20.76 -1.40 -4.86
C LEU A 194 -22.01 -0.66 -4.39
N ARG A 195 -22.49 0.26 -5.22
CA ARG A 195 -23.75 0.96 -5.03
C ARG A 195 -24.91 0.13 -5.57
N LEU A 196 -25.88 -0.17 -4.71
CA LEU A 196 -27.15 -0.76 -5.10
C LEU A 196 -28.00 0.26 -5.89
N ALA A 197 -28.77 -0.21 -6.86
CA ALA A 197 -29.67 0.65 -7.65
C ALA A 197 -30.79 1.26 -6.78
N GLU A 198 -31.28 0.49 -5.81
CA GLU A 198 -32.27 0.90 -4.81
C GLU A 198 -32.00 0.20 -3.46
N PRO A 199 -32.61 0.66 -2.34
CA PRO A 199 -32.45 0.02 -1.04
C PRO A 199 -33.13 -1.36 -0.97
N SER A 200 -32.36 -2.42 -1.19
CA SER A 200 -32.82 -3.81 -1.17
C SER A 200 -32.10 -4.65 -0.11
N GLY A 201 -32.72 -5.77 0.27
CA GLY A 201 -31.99 -6.92 0.81
C GLY A 201 -31.53 -7.83 -0.34
N GLY A 202 -31.06 -9.02 0.00
CA GLY A 202 -30.86 -10.09 -0.97
C GLY A 202 -29.75 -11.08 -0.63
N ILE A 203 -29.22 -11.70 -1.68
CA ILE A 203 -28.26 -12.81 -1.59
C ILE A 203 -27.06 -12.55 -2.50
N VAL A 204 -25.85 -12.67 -1.95
CA VAL A 204 -24.61 -12.75 -2.72
C VAL A 204 -24.21 -14.21 -2.89
N ARG A 205 -24.04 -14.65 -4.14
CA ARG A 205 -23.42 -15.92 -4.52
C ARG A 205 -22.08 -15.66 -5.21
N LEU A 206 -21.07 -16.48 -4.94
CA LEU A 206 -19.79 -16.47 -5.64
C LEU A 206 -19.49 -17.88 -6.16
N ASP A 207 -19.46 -18.03 -7.47
CA ASP A 207 -18.92 -19.21 -8.16
C ASP A 207 -17.46 -18.93 -8.56
N THR A 208 -16.57 -19.80 -8.09
CA THR A 208 -15.12 -19.75 -8.37
C THR A 208 -14.71 -20.72 -9.48
N GLY A 209 -15.67 -21.34 -10.15
CA GLY A 209 -15.44 -22.45 -11.08
C GLY A 209 -14.86 -23.69 -10.40
N GLU A 210 -14.17 -24.51 -11.21
CA GLU A 210 -13.47 -25.74 -10.79
C GLU A 210 -14.33 -26.82 -10.09
N GLY A 211 -15.67 -26.71 -10.10
CA GLY A 211 -16.56 -27.63 -9.39
C GLY A 211 -16.52 -27.50 -7.87
N ARG A 212 -16.07 -26.34 -7.36
CA ARG A 212 -16.11 -25.99 -5.94
C ARG A 212 -17.55 -25.61 -5.54
N PRO A 213 -17.94 -25.72 -4.24
CA PRO A 213 -19.25 -25.25 -3.81
C PRO A 213 -19.40 -23.74 -3.97
N VAL A 214 -20.50 -23.28 -4.57
CA VAL A 214 -20.86 -21.85 -4.65
C VAL A 214 -20.97 -21.27 -3.25
N LEU A 215 -20.16 -20.26 -2.94
CA LEU A 215 -20.19 -19.56 -1.66
C LEU A 215 -21.42 -18.65 -1.64
N THR A 216 -22.19 -18.65 -0.56
CA THR A 216 -23.45 -17.91 -0.46
C THR A 216 -23.56 -17.19 0.88
N THR A 217 -24.03 -15.94 0.88
CA THR A 217 -24.41 -15.18 2.08
C THR A 217 -25.60 -14.27 1.77
N THR A 218 -26.46 -14.03 2.76
CA THR A 218 -27.52 -13.02 2.68
C THR A 218 -27.04 -11.66 3.18
N PHE A 219 -27.78 -10.61 2.84
CA PHE A 219 -27.69 -9.28 3.44
C PHE A 219 -29.10 -8.67 3.60
N ASP A 220 -29.39 -8.13 4.77
CA ASP A 220 -30.66 -7.44 5.03
C ASP A 220 -30.52 -5.93 4.81
N ALA A 221 -31.58 -5.30 4.30
CA ALA A 221 -31.71 -3.84 4.18
C ALA A 221 -31.82 -3.17 5.57
N SER A 222 -30.72 -3.17 6.33
CA SER A 222 -30.69 -2.57 7.65
C SER A 222 -30.84 -1.05 7.53
N VAL A 223 -31.91 -0.49 8.10
CA VAL A 223 -32.14 0.96 8.13
C VAL A 223 -31.24 1.60 9.20
N LEU A 224 -29.94 1.53 8.94
CA LEU A 224 -28.95 2.36 9.60
C LEU A 224 -29.25 3.82 9.20
N PRO A 225 -29.15 4.78 10.14
CA PRO A 225 -29.25 6.19 9.77
C PRO A 225 -28.07 6.52 8.87
N VAL A 226 -28.33 6.71 7.57
CA VAL A 226 -27.30 7.03 6.57
C VAL A 226 -26.71 8.41 6.89
N SER A 227 -25.68 8.42 7.74
CA SER A 227 -24.72 9.50 7.82
C SER A 227 -23.91 9.47 6.53
N ARG A 228 -24.44 10.12 5.49
CA ARG A 228 -23.63 10.54 4.33
C ARG A 228 -22.35 11.15 4.90
N PRO A 229 -21.14 10.70 4.48
CA PRO A 229 -19.91 11.33 4.92
C PRO A 229 -20.04 12.84 4.74
N PRO A 230 -19.79 13.65 5.79
CA PRO A 230 -19.84 15.09 5.65
C PRO A 230 -18.85 15.48 4.55
N ALA A 231 -19.26 16.40 3.67
CA ALA A 231 -18.42 16.82 2.56
C ALA A 231 -17.07 17.31 3.11
N ALA A 232 -15.98 16.73 2.62
CA ALA A 232 -14.72 16.84 3.31
C ALA A 232 -14.13 18.25 3.13
N ALA A 233 -13.81 18.90 4.24
CA ALA A 233 -13.06 20.15 4.21
C ALA A 233 -11.66 19.91 3.62
N TRP A 234 -11.08 20.92 2.97
CA TRP A 234 -9.73 20.81 2.43
C TRP A 234 -8.70 20.61 3.56
N PRO A 235 -7.86 19.56 3.52
CA PRO A 235 -6.85 19.35 4.57
C PRO A 235 -5.73 20.39 4.48
N GLU A 236 -5.86 21.44 5.29
CA GLU A 236 -4.85 22.51 5.41
C GLU A 236 -3.47 21.95 5.79
N LYS A 237 -2.42 22.71 5.51
CA LYS A 237 -1.05 22.34 5.92
C LYS A 237 -0.88 22.49 7.45
N PRO A 238 -0.25 21.53 8.14
CA PRO A 238 0.13 21.70 9.55
C PRO A 238 1.17 22.82 9.73
N PRO A 239 1.60 23.13 10.98
CA PRO A 239 2.53 24.23 11.26
C PRO A 239 3.85 24.18 10.49
N VAL A 240 4.58 25.31 10.49
CA VAL A 240 5.82 25.58 9.72
C VAL A 240 6.93 24.54 9.93
N GLU A 241 6.91 23.80 11.03
CA GLU A 241 7.85 22.70 11.35
C GLU A 241 7.52 21.36 10.64
N SER A 242 6.42 21.30 9.90
CA SER A 242 6.01 20.14 9.10
C SER A 242 6.45 20.24 7.64
N ILE A 243 6.84 19.09 7.08
CA ILE A 243 7.25 18.92 5.70
C ILE A 243 6.10 18.20 4.99
N ARG A 244 5.44 18.89 4.05
CA ARG A 244 4.40 18.31 3.20
C ARG A 244 5.02 17.72 1.94
N VAL A 245 4.97 16.39 1.87
CA VAL A 245 5.31 15.62 0.67
C VAL A 245 4.03 15.40 -0.14
N VAL A 246 4.09 15.65 -1.44
CA VAL A 246 3.04 15.27 -2.39
C VAL A 246 3.63 14.32 -3.43
N SER A 247 3.01 13.15 -3.62
CA SER A 247 3.37 12.20 -4.68
C SER A 247 2.24 12.13 -5.69
N TRP A 248 2.57 12.22 -6.98
CA TRP A 248 1.56 12.25 -8.04
C TRP A 248 2.13 11.71 -9.36
N ASN A 249 1.54 10.63 -9.88
CA ASN A 249 1.61 10.32 -11.29
C ASN A 249 0.77 11.34 -12.06
N ILE A 250 1.40 12.08 -12.96
CA ILE A 250 0.83 13.25 -13.63
C ILE A 250 0.54 13.02 -15.11
N LEU A 251 0.40 11.76 -15.55
CA LEU A 251 -0.14 11.33 -16.85
C LEU A 251 0.39 12.14 -18.04
N PHE A 252 1.54 11.72 -18.59
CA PHE A 252 2.28 12.42 -19.65
C PHE A 252 2.59 13.90 -19.32
N GLY A 253 2.86 14.19 -18.04
CA GLY A 253 3.25 15.52 -17.59
C GLY A 253 2.14 16.58 -17.63
N ASN A 254 0.87 16.19 -17.53
CA ASN A 254 -0.29 17.06 -17.68
C ASN A 254 -0.28 18.33 -16.80
N ILE A 255 0.48 18.41 -15.70
CA ILE A 255 0.62 19.67 -14.94
C ILE A 255 1.26 20.80 -15.77
N LEU A 256 2.10 20.46 -16.77
CA LEU A 256 2.66 21.41 -17.72
C LEU A 256 1.62 21.78 -18.80
N HIS A 257 0.96 20.77 -19.38
CA HIS A 257 -0.02 20.96 -20.47
C HIS A 257 -1.32 21.65 -20.00
N LYS A 258 -1.69 21.47 -18.72
CA LYS A 258 -2.91 21.99 -18.07
C LYS A 258 -2.56 22.97 -16.95
N ARG A 259 -1.51 23.77 -17.15
CA ARG A 259 -0.90 24.67 -16.14
C ARG A 259 -1.91 25.55 -15.40
N GLU A 260 -2.93 26.05 -16.08
CA GLU A 260 -3.98 26.91 -15.50
C GLU A 260 -4.86 26.17 -14.47
N GLN A 261 -5.08 24.86 -14.64
CA GLN A 261 -5.80 24.00 -13.68
C GLN A 261 -4.86 23.47 -12.59
N ALA A 262 -3.62 23.14 -12.96
CA ALA A 262 -2.63 22.61 -12.03
C ALA A 262 -2.14 23.65 -11.00
N ALA A 263 -2.08 24.93 -11.38
CA ALA A 263 -1.56 25.99 -10.52
C ALA A 263 -2.40 26.24 -9.24
N PRO A 264 -3.74 26.40 -9.29
CA PRO A 264 -4.58 26.48 -8.09
C PRO A 264 -4.46 25.25 -7.18
N LEU A 265 -4.40 24.05 -7.76
CA LEU A 265 -4.22 22.80 -7.01
C LEU A 265 -2.88 22.77 -6.25
N LEU A 266 -1.77 23.08 -6.91
CA LEU A 266 -0.45 23.12 -6.28
C LEU A 266 -0.39 24.19 -5.19
N ALA A 267 -0.92 25.39 -5.45
CA ALA A 267 -0.98 26.49 -4.50
C ALA A 267 -1.85 26.19 -3.26
N ALA A 268 -2.92 25.41 -3.41
CA ALA A 268 -3.76 24.95 -2.31
C ALA A 268 -3.18 23.73 -1.56
N MET A 269 -2.42 22.85 -2.24
CA MET A 269 -1.74 21.72 -1.60
C MET A 269 -0.57 22.18 -0.73
N GLN A 270 0.20 23.19 -1.17
CA GLN A 270 1.38 23.73 -0.50
C GLN A 270 2.51 22.72 -0.23
N PRO A 271 2.96 21.95 -1.24
CA PRO A 271 4.06 21.01 -1.08
C PRO A 271 5.40 21.71 -0.76
N ASP A 272 6.25 21.03 0.02
CA ASP A 272 7.68 21.34 0.14
C ASP A 272 8.52 20.41 -0.74
N ILE A 273 7.99 19.20 -0.97
CA ILE A 273 8.59 18.13 -1.78
C ILE A 273 7.51 17.57 -2.70
N LEU A 274 7.79 17.50 -4.00
CA LEU A 274 6.97 16.85 -5.02
C LEU A 274 7.69 15.62 -5.57
N LEU A 275 7.03 14.47 -5.56
CA LEU A 275 7.47 13.23 -6.19
C LEU A 275 6.58 13.00 -7.41
N LEU A 276 7.08 13.29 -8.61
CA LEU A 276 6.32 13.25 -9.85
C LEU A 276 6.65 12.01 -10.67
N GLN A 277 5.66 11.40 -11.30
CA GLN A 277 5.80 10.26 -12.22
C GLN A 277 5.11 10.54 -13.57
N GLU A 278 5.53 9.85 -14.62
CA GLU A 278 5.07 10.02 -16.02
C GLU A 278 5.28 11.41 -16.62
N LEU A 279 6.52 11.89 -16.56
CA LEU A 279 6.95 12.96 -17.46
C LEU A 279 7.53 12.36 -18.75
N GLU A 280 7.35 13.05 -19.87
CA GLU A 280 7.89 12.62 -21.16
C GLU A 280 9.40 12.94 -21.29
N ASP A 281 10.05 12.34 -22.29
CA ASP A 281 11.50 12.47 -22.52
C ASP A 281 11.94 13.90 -22.91
N ASP A 282 11.05 14.73 -23.46
CA ASP A 282 11.30 16.13 -23.84
C ASP A 282 10.97 17.15 -22.71
N GLN A 283 10.23 16.73 -21.68
CA GLN A 283 9.86 17.57 -20.54
C GLN A 283 11.07 17.79 -19.62
N ALA A 284 11.60 19.02 -19.61
CA ALA A 284 12.84 19.34 -18.90
C ALA A 284 12.62 19.57 -17.39
N PRO A 285 13.55 19.12 -16.51
CA PRO A 285 13.52 19.42 -15.07
C PRO A 285 13.45 20.92 -14.76
N GLU A 286 14.11 21.74 -15.60
CA GLU A 286 14.14 23.19 -15.50
C GLU A 286 12.74 23.80 -15.73
N THR A 287 11.94 23.24 -16.64
CA THR A 287 10.56 23.69 -16.90
C THR A 287 9.65 23.42 -15.69
N ILE A 288 9.86 22.30 -15.00
CA ILE A 288 9.17 21.99 -13.74
C ILE A 288 9.63 22.96 -12.63
N ALA A 289 10.94 23.24 -12.54
CA ALA A 289 11.47 24.20 -11.57
C ALA A 289 10.90 25.61 -11.78
N GLU A 290 10.89 26.11 -13.01
CA GLU A 290 10.33 27.42 -13.38
C GLU A 290 8.81 27.48 -13.15
N MET A 291 8.08 26.40 -13.44
CA MET A 291 6.65 26.33 -13.12
C MET A 291 6.40 26.48 -11.61
N LEU A 292 7.19 25.79 -10.77
CA LEU A 292 7.02 25.81 -9.32
C LEU A 292 7.53 27.10 -8.66
N ASP A 293 8.60 27.71 -9.19
CA ASP A 293 9.08 29.05 -8.81
C ASP A 293 8.01 30.13 -9.02
N ASP A 294 7.21 30.04 -10.09
CA ASP A 294 6.14 30.98 -10.45
C ASP A 294 4.83 30.71 -9.68
N VAL A 295 4.41 29.43 -9.58
CA VAL A 295 3.15 29.04 -8.92
C VAL A 295 3.24 29.07 -7.38
N LEU A 296 4.39 28.70 -6.81
CA LEU A 296 4.60 28.57 -5.37
C LEU A 296 5.58 29.61 -4.81
N GLY A 297 6.12 30.51 -5.64
CA GLY A 297 7.12 31.49 -5.25
C GLY A 297 8.48 30.89 -4.89
N THR A 298 9.44 31.75 -4.55
CA THR A 298 10.86 31.40 -4.28
C THR A 298 11.31 31.65 -2.83
N GLU A 299 10.36 31.85 -1.91
CA GLU A 299 10.66 31.92 -0.47
C GLU A 299 11.25 30.58 0.02
N GLY A 300 12.23 30.63 0.94
CA GLY A 300 13.06 29.48 1.29
C GLY A 300 14.06 29.02 0.22
N GLY A 301 14.01 29.60 -0.99
CA GLY A 301 14.89 29.27 -2.12
C GLY A 301 14.11 28.88 -3.38
N ARG A 302 14.82 28.84 -4.50
CA ARG A 302 14.29 28.33 -5.78
C ARG A 302 14.04 26.82 -5.70
N TRP A 303 13.09 26.34 -6.49
CA TRP A 303 12.89 24.91 -6.70
C TRP A 303 14.08 24.30 -7.45
N GLN A 304 14.46 23.08 -7.06
CA GLN A 304 15.47 22.26 -7.70
C GLN A 304 14.86 20.90 -7.99
N VAL A 305 15.16 20.34 -9.18
CA VAL A 305 14.48 19.15 -9.70
C VAL A 305 15.51 18.09 -10.11
N ALA A 306 15.50 16.93 -9.46
CA ALA A 306 16.18 15.73 -9.93
C ALA A 306 15.27 14.95 -10.87
N SER A 307 15.84 14.21 -11.83
CA SER A 307 15.05 13.45 -12.81
C SER A 307 15.70 12.14 -13.23
N SER A 308 14.89 11.15 -13.62
CA SER A 308 15.38 9.92 -14.21
C SER A 308 15.93 10.16 -15.62
N PRO A 309 16.88 9.33 -16.11
CA PRO A 309 17.46 9.49 -17.44
C PRO A 309 16.43 9.48 -18.58
N VAL A 310 16.70 10.30 -19.59
CA VAL A 310 16.02 10.29 -20.90
C VAL A 310 16.24 8.94 -21.59
N GLY A 311 15.26 8.47 -22.37
CA GLY A 311 15.27 7.17 -23.03
C GLY A 311 14.69 6.04 -22.18
N SER A 312 14.04 6.37 -21.06
CA SER A 312 13.20 5.46 -20.27
C SER A 312 11.72 5.46 -20.73
N GLY A 313 11.38 6.28 -21.72
CA GLY A 313 10.04 6.40 -22.32
C GLY A 313 9.13 7.30 -21.49
N LEU A 314 8.97 6.97 -20.20
CA LEU A 314 8.35 7.83 -19.19
C LEU A 314 9.30 7.98 -18.01
N ARG A 315 9.35 9.17 -17.44
CA ARG A 315 10.33 9.61 -16.45
C ARG A 315 9.68 9.94 -15.11
N SER A 316 10.51 9.90 -14.08
CA SER A 316 10.15 10.30 -12.72
C SER A 316 11.03 11.46 -12.28
N MET A 317 10.48 12.39 -11.50
CA MET A 317 11.20 13.56 -10.98
C MET A 317 10.94 13.77 -9.50
N VAL A 318 11.90 14.41 -8.82
CA VAL A 318 11.76 14.91 -7.45
C VAL A 318 12.04 16.40 -7.47
N ALA A 319 11.10 17.22 -7.01
CA ALA A 319 11.27 18.66 -6.86
C ALA A 319 11.24 19.06 -5.38
N ALA A 320 12.16 19.92 -4.94
CA ALA A 320 12.14 20.54 -3.61
C ALA A 320 12.82 21.92 -3.62
N ARG A 321 12.44 22.79 -2.68
CA ARG A 321 13.13 24.08 -2.45
C ARG A 321 14.57 23.83 -1.99
N GLY A 322 15.55 24.46 -2.65
CA GLY A 322 16.97 24.36 -2.27
C GLY A 322 17.56 22.95 -2.33
N GLY A 323 16.91 22.01 -3.03
CA GLY A 323 17.34 20.61 -3.10
C GLY A 323 18.71 20.41 -3.76
N ILE A 324 19.48 19.45 -3.25
CA ILE A 324 20.83 19.13 -3.70
C ILE A 324 20.79 17.90 -4.61
N GLN A 325 21.32 18.05 -5.83
CA GLN A 325 21.52 16.96 -6.77
C GLN A 325 22.52 15.94 -6.21
N LEU A 326 22.19 14.66 -6.28
CA LEU A 326 23.02 13.55 -5.84
C LEU A 326 23.55 12.81 -7.07
N PRO A 327 24.83 12.96 -7.46
CA PRO A 327 25.40 12.29 -8.64
C PRO A 327 25.20 10.78 -8.65
N GLU A 328 25.14 10.19 -7.45
CA GLU A 328 24.95 8.77 -7.19
C GLU A 328 23.52 8.31 -7.56
N ALA A 329 22.53 9.21 -7.46
CA ALA A 329 21.13 8.97 -7.81
C ALA A 329 20.79 9.31 -9.27
N ALA A 330 21.67 10.01 -10.00
CA ALA A 330 21.39 10.53 -11.34
C ALA A 330 21.14 9.44 -12.39
N ARG A 331 21.59 8.19 -12.15
CA ARG A 331 21.34 7.02 -13.00
C ARG A 331 21.22 5.78 -12.11
N ILE A 332 20.01 5.30 -11.87
CA ILE A 332 19.75 4.05 -11.15
C ILE A 332 19.72 2.91 -12.19
N PRO A 333 20.75 2.07 -12.32
CA PRO A 333 20.74 0.95 -13.26
C PRO A 333 19.84 -0.17 -12.76
N ARG A 334 19.28 -0.96 -13.67
CA ARG A 334 18.49 -2.15 -13.34
C ARG A 334 19.38 -3.39 -13.17
N LEU A 335 19.14 -4.17 -12.12
CA LEU A 335 19.90 -5.39 -11.83
C LEU A 335 19.63 -6.52 -12.85
N ASP A 336 18.42 -6.57 -13.41
CA ASP A 336 18.00 -7.54 -14.43
C ASP A 336 18.35 -7.11 -15.87
N ALA A 337 18.50 -5.80 -16.10
CA ALA A 337 18.89 -5.20 -17.38
C ALA A 337 19.84 -4.00 -17.17
N PRO A 338 21.15 -4.20 -16.97
CA PRO A 338 22.09 -3.12 -16.61
C PRO A 338 22.34 -2.06 -17.71
N ASP A 339 21.88 -2.29 -18.94
CA ASP A 339 21.81 -1.29 -20.01
C ASP A 339 20.60 -0.33 -19.85
N ARG A 340 19.67 -0.66 -18.96
CA ARG A 340 18.45 0.11 -18.66
C ARG A 340 18.53 0.79 -17.31
N PHE A 341 17.79 1.90 -17.22
CA PHE A 341 17.67 2.69 -16.01
C PHE A 341 16.26 2.57 -15.47
N LEU A 342 16.14 2.56 -14.15
CA LEU A 342 14.85 2.66 -13.48
C LEU A 342 14.23 4.04 -13.73
N LYS A 343 12.90 4.10 -13.86
CA LYS A 343 12.13 5.34 -13.86
C LYS A 343 12.05 5.89 -12.43
N ALA A 344 13.19 6.27 -11.88
CA ALA A 344 13.32 6.82 -10.53
C ALA A 344 14.35 7.96 -10.47
N ALA A 345 14.13 8.86 -9.53
CA ALA A 345 14.99 10.01 -9.24
C ALA A 345 15.06 10.24 -7.73
N ALA A 346 16.17 10.76 -7.22
CA ALA A 346 16.27 11.17 -5.83
C ALA A 346 17.02 12.50 -5.67
N LEU A 347 16.63 13.27 -4.64
CA LEU A 347 17.12 14.61 -4.33
C LEU A 347 17.40 14.70 -2.83
N GLY A 348 18.54 15.30 -2.45
CA GLY A 348 18.87 15.57 -1.05
C GLY A 348 18.28 16.89 -0.61
N VAL A 349 17.21 16.89 0.19
CA VAL A 349 16.53 18.11 0.66
C VAL A 349 17.21 18.60 1.95
N PRO A 350 17.80 19.80 2.02
CA PRO A 350 18.47 20.28 3.24
C PRO A 350 17.48 20.60 4.36
N ILE A 351 17.69 20.01 5.54
CA ILE A 351 16.87 20.25 6.73
C ILE A 351 17.74 20.88 7.82
N GLU A 352 17.38 22.09 8.26
CA GLU A 352 18.17 22.90 9.19
C GLU A 352 18.51 22.15 10.49
N GLY A 353 19.79 22.15 10.86
CA GLY A 353 20.30 21.45 12.06
C GLY A 353 20.18 19.91 12.04
N ARG A 354 19.50 19.31 11.06
CA ARG A 354 19.23 17.86 10.97
C ARG A 354 20.21 17.15 10.04
N GLY A 355 20.32 17.59 8.79
CA GLY A 355 21.08 16.93 7.72
C GLY A 355 20.34 17.01 6.38
N LEU A 356 20.49 16.00 5.53
CA LEU A 356 19.68 15.85 4.31
C LEU A 356 18.52 14.90 4.53
N LEU A 357 17.33 15.25 4.02
CA LEU A 357 16.22 14.33 3.82
C LEU A 357 16.29 13.79 2.39
N LEU A 358 16.56 12.50 2.23
CA LEU A 358 16.62 11.85 0.93
C LEU A 358 15.19 11.61 0.44
N ALA A 359 14.75 12.36 -0.56
CA ALA A 359 13.44 12.24 -1.18
C ALA A 359 13.55 11.56 -2.54
N THR A 360 12.79 10.49 -2.75
CA THR A 360 12.92 9.59 -3.91
C THR A 360 11.56 9.37 -4.59
N SER A 361 11.47 9.71 -5.87
CA SER A 361 10.32 9.43 -6.75
C SER A 361 10.60 8.17 -7.57
N VAL A 362 9.62 7.28 -7.70
CA VAL A 362 9.71 6.06 -8.52
C VAL A 362 8.39 5.77 -9.24
N HIS A 363 8.50 5.28 -10.48
CA HIS A 363 7.42 4.61 -11.21
C HIS A 363 7.93 3.21 -11.60
N LEU A 364 7.41 2.14 -11.02
CA LEU A 364 7.85 0.77 -11.35
C LEU A 364 7.26 0.26 -12.69
N ARG A 365 7.54 -1.00 -13.04
CA ARG A 365 6.92 -1.70 -14.16
C ARG A 365 5.41 -1.85 -13.98
N CYS A 366 4.66 -1.34 -14.95
CA CYS A 366 3.22 -1.53 -15.05
C CYS A 366 2.80 -2.91 -15.57
N CYS A 367 1.53 -3.27 -15.29
CA CYS A 367 0.81 -4.43 -15.82
C CYS A 367 1.37 -5.81 -15.39
N GLY A 368 0.69 -6.88 -15.81
CA GLY A 368 1.06 -8.26 -15.51
C GLY A 368 0.58 -8.75 -14.14
N GLY A 369 0.26 -10.04 -14.08
CA GLY A 369 -0.23 -10.75 -12.92
C GLY A 369 0.90 -11.34 -12.06
N PRO A 370 0.54 -12.00 -10.95
CA PRO A 370 1.50 -12.52 -9.98
C PRO A 370 2.50 -13.51 -10.60
N GLY A 371 3.80 -13.20 -10.51
CA GLY A 371 4.86 -14.07 -11.06
C GLY A 371 5.02 -14.06 -12.59
N GLU A 372 4.27 -13.24 -13.32
CA GLU A 372 4.54 -12.97 -14.74
C GLU A 372 5.79 -12.08 -14.92
N GLU A 373 6.33 -12.01 -16.15
CA GLU A 373 7.55 -11.25 -16.49
C GLU A 373 7.54 -9.81 -15.95
N ALA A 374 6.41 -9.12 -16.05
CA ALA A 374 6.27 -7.74 -15.58
C ALA A 374 6.28 -7.61 -14.05
N ASP A 375 5.81 -8.63 -13.30
CA ASP A 375 5.88 -8.66 -11.83
C ASP A 375 7.29 -9.04 -11.35
N LEU A 376 7.96 -9.95 -12.04
CA LEU A 376 9.38 -10.27 -11.81
C LEU A 376 10.28 -9.05 -12.10
N GLN A 377 9.99 -8.31 -13.17
CA GLN A 377 10.65 -7.03 -13.47
C GLN A 377 10.38 -5.99 -12.37
N ARG A 378 9.13 -5.81 -11.93
CA ARG A 378 8.75 -4.89 -10.84
C ARG A 378 9.50 -5.20 -9.54
N ILE A 379 9.70 -6.49 -9.24
CA ILE A 379 10.53 -6.96 -8.13
C ILE A 379 12.00 -6.57 -8.34
N ALA A 380 12.59 -6.87 -9.50
CA ALA A 380 13.99 -6.51 -9.83
C ALA A 380 14.24 -4.99 -9.75
N GLU A 381 13.27 -4.19 -10.18
CA GLU A 381 13.30 -2.72 -10.13
C GLU A 381 13.26 -2.20 -8.68
N ALA A 382 12.42 -2.76 -7.81
CA ALA A 382 12.39 -2.41 -6.38
C ALA A 382 13.70 -2.77 -5.65
N ILE A 383 14.31 -3.92 -5.95
CA ILE A 383 15.62 -4.31 -5.41
C ILE A 383 16.71 -3.35 -5.89
N SER A 384 16.68 -2.97 -7.18
CA SER A 384 17.62 -2.01 -7.77
C SER A 384 17.56 -0.65 -7.06
N LEU A 385 16.35 -0.18 -6.74
CA LEU A 385 16.14 1.06 -5.98
C LEU A 385 16.69 0.95 -4.55
N GLY A 386 16.38 -0.13 -3.84
CA GLY A 386 16.85 -0.37 -2.47
C GLY A 386 18.37 -0.34 -2.34
N HIS A 387 19.07 -1.02 -3.25
CA HIS A 387 20.54 -1.03 -3.27
C HIS A 387 21.17 0.36 -3.49
N VAL A 388 20.63 1.18 -4.40
CA VAL A 388 21.20 2.52 -4.66
C VAL A 388 20.88 3.49 -3.51
N VAL A 389 19.67 3.45 -2.95
CA VAL A 389 19.31 4.23 -1.76
C VAL A 389 20.22 3.90 -0.57
N ASP A 390 20.61 2.65 -0.41
CA ASP A 390 21.50 2.22 0.68
C ASP A 390 22.96 2.62 0.45
N GLY A 391 23.46 2.51 -0.78
CA GLY A 391 24.77 3.05 -1.15
C GLY A 391 24.88 4.55 -0.85
N ILE A 392 23.88 5.34 -1.21
CA ILE A 392 23.82 6.79 -0.92
C ILE A 392 23.87 7.06 0.59
N ILE A 393 23.13 6.29 1.39
CA ILE A 393 23.08 6.46 2.85
C ILE A 393 24.41 6.07 3.50
N GLU A 394 25.04 4.99 3.06
CA GLU A 394 26.35 4.56 3.57
C GLU A 394 27.46 5.55 3.17
N GLU A 395 27.53 5.97 1.91
CA GLU A 395 28.56 6.90 1.42
C GLU A 395 28.48 8.27 2.12
N ARG A 396 27.29 8.86 2.24
CA ARG A 396 27.08 10.13 2.97
C ARG A 396 27.40 10.01 4.45
N GLU A 397 27.17 8.85 5.08
CA GLU A 397 27.56 8.60 6.47
C GLU A 397 29.09 8.40 6.63
N ILE A 398 29.76 7.80 5.64
CA ILE A 398 31.23 7.72 5.58
C ILE A 398 31.83 9.13 5.44
N GLU A 399 31.35 9.95 4.49
CA GLU A 399 31.76 11.35 4.36
C GLU A 399 31.57 12.13 5.66
N ARG A 400 30.39 12.01 6.28
CA ARG A 400 30.05 12.71 7.53
C ARG A 400 31.02 12.34 8.66
N ARG A 401 31.44 11.07 8.76
CA ARG A 401 32.46 10.60 9.72
C ARG A 401 33.85 11.16 9.42
N GLN A 402 34.24 11.18 8.15
CA GLN A 402 35.53 11.76 7.72
C GLN A 402 35.60 13.26 8.04
N LEU A 403 34.56 14.02 7.67
CA LEU A 403 34.48 15.46 7.92
C LEU A 403 34.39 15.79 9.42
N ALA A 404 33.65 15.01 10.22
CA ALA A 404 33.63 15.16 11.68
C ALA A 404 35.02 14.89 12.31
N THR A 405 35.78 13.95 11.74
CA THR A 405 37.16 13.68 12.17
C THR A 405 38.10 14.83 11.82
N ALA A 406 37.96 15.41 10.62
CA ALA A 406 38.76 16.54 10.15
C ALA A 406 38.46 17.87 10.88
N ILE A 407 37.20 18.12 11.24
CA ILE A 407 36.78 19.27 12.08
C ILE A 407 37.31 19.14 13.52
N GLY A 408 37.43 17.91 14.02
CA GLY A 408 37.96 17.63 15.36
C GLY A 408 36.97 17.90 16.49
N ARG A 409 37.44 17.69 17.74
CA ARG A 409 36.59 17.81 18.93
C ARG A 409 36.24 19.27 19.24
N GLY A 410 34.95 19.60 19.17
CA GLY A 410 34.41 20.91 19.57
C GLY A 410 33.99 21.82 18.41
N GLY A 411 34.24 21.43 17.17
CA GLY A 411 33.63 22.08 16.00
C GLY A 411 32.20 21.60 15.73
N PRO A 412 31.48 22.22 14.77
CA PRO A 412 30.10 21.87 14.45
C PRO A 412 29.98 20.47 13.84
N ALA A 413 28.88 19.78 14.12
CA ALA A 413 28.57 18.49 13.52
C ALA A 413 28.25 18.66 12.01
N PRO A 414 28.81 17.83 11.10
CA PRO A 414 28.54 17.95 9.68
C PRO A 414 27.09 17.60 9.31
N SER A 415 26.49 18.41 8.43
CA SER A 415 25.09 18.33 7.98
C SER A 415 24.90 17.63 6.63
N ASN A 416 25.91 16.94 6.09
CA ASN A 416 25.85 16.23 4.81
C ASN A 416 25.27 14.80 4.89
N GLY A 417 25.09 14.25 6.11
CA GLY A 417 24.52 12.91 6.28
C GLY A 417 23.01 12.86 6.07
N ILE A 418 22.51 11.70 5.66
CA ILE A 418 21.07 11.46 5.49
C ILE A 418 20.41 11.34 6.88
N ALA A 419 19.57 12.31 7.22
CA ALA A 419 18.81 12.40 8.47
C ALA A 419 17.44 11.72 8.39
N GLY A 420 16.93 11.47 7.19
CA GLY A 420 15.67 10.77 6.94
C GLY A 420 15.55 10.34 5.47
N LEU A 421 14.66 9.40 5.19
CA LEU A 421 14.40 8.86 3.86
C LEU A 421 12.89 8.84 3.59
N ILE A 422 12.51 9.27 2.40
CA ILE A 422 11.17 9.11 1.80
C ILE A 422 11.33 8.44 0.44
N ILE A 423 10.52 7.42 0.17
CA ILE A 423 10.35 6.82 -1.16
C ILE A 423 8.87 6.87 -1.50
N GLY A 424 8.50 7.32 -2.70
CA GLY A 424 7.11 7.30 -3.13
C GLY A 424 6.89 7.42 -4.63
N GLY A 425 5.63 7.22 -5.01
CA GLY A 425 5.17 7.20 -6.39
C GLY A 425 4.42 5.92 -6.73
N ASP A 426 4.13 5.77 -8.01
CA ASP A 426 3.45 4.62 -8.58
C ASP A 426 4.32 3.34 -8.51
N LEU A 427 4.02 2.47 -7.56
CA LEU A 427 4.62 1.13 -7.47
C LEU A 427 3.92 0.11 -8.38
N ASN A 428 2.82 0.51 -9.02
CA ASN A 428 2.05 -0.23 -10.00
C ASN A 428 1.70 -1.66 -9.53
N LEU A 429 1.27 -1.77 -8.27
CA LEU A 429 1.02 -3.04 -7.58
C LEU A 429 -0.27 -3.72 -8.10
N VAL A 430 -0.14 -4.42 -9.21
CA VAL A 430 -1.20 -5.27 -9.81
C VAL A 430 -0.89 -6.78 -9.77
N GLY A 431 0.37 -7.14 -9.50
CA GLY A 431 0.84 -8.53 -9.33
C GLY A 431 0.94 -8.94 -7.87
N THR A 432 2.16 -9.04 -7.34
CA THR A 432 2.43 -9.41 -5.93
C THR A 432 2.72 -8.21 -5.02
N ARG A 433 2.65 -8.41 -3.69
CA ARG A 433 3.09 -7.41 -2.69
C ARG A 433 4.61 -7.26 -2.59
N ALA A 434 5.38 -8.18 -3.18
CA ALA A 434 6.82 -8.30 -2.96
C ALA A 434 7.63 -7.00 -3.18
N PRO A 435 7.36 -6.16 -4.20
CA PRO A 435 8.07 -4.89 -4.38
C PRO A 435 7.92 -3.93 -3.19
N LEU A 436 6.72 -3.85 -2.59
CA LEU A 436 6.46 -3.00 -1.43
C LEU A 436 7.18 -3.53 -0.18
N THR A 437 7.16 -4.86 0.03
CA THR A 437 7.88 -5.51 1.14
C THR A 437 9.40 -5.31 1.03
N ILE A 438 9.95 -5.37 -0.19
CA ILE A 438 11.37 -5.14 -0.47
C ILE A 438 11.77 -3.69 -0.15
N LEU A 439 10.91 -2.71 -0.44
CA LEU A 439 11.16 -1.31 -0.10
C LEU A 439 10.97 -1.03 1.40
N SER A 440 10.01 -1.66 2.08
CA SER A 440 9.78 -1.46 3.53
C SER A 440 10.82 -2.14 4.42
N ASN A 441 11.34 -3.30 4.00
CA ASN A 441 12.25 -4.16 4.79
C ASN A 441 13.62 -4.33 4.11
N ARG A 442 14.07 -3.28 3.41
CA ARG A 442 15.26 -3.25 2.55
C ARG A 442 16.56 -3.84 3.13
N ARG A 443 16.78 -3.82 4.46
CA ARG A 443 17.96 -4.43 5.11
C ARG A 443 17.81 -5.91 5.50
N ALA A 444 16.59 -6.44 5.57
CA ALA A 444 16.35 -7.81 6.01
C ALA A 444 16.82 -8.87 4.99
N GLY A 445 17.10 -8.45 3.75
CA GLY A 445 17.46 -9.36 2.66
C GLY A 445 16.29 -10.23 2.20
N PHE A 446 16.58 -11.26 1.41
CA PHE A 446 15.54 -12.15 0.88
C PHE A 446 15.23 -13.30 1.86
N GLY A 447 14.04 -13.24 2.46
CA GLY A 447 13.41 -14.41 3.09
C GLY A 447 13.41 -14.45 4.62
N GLU A 448 14.09 -13.53 5.31
CA GLU A 448 13.92 -13.37 6.76
C GLU A 448 12.82 -12.35 7.06
N ALA A 449 11.77 -12.82 7.74
CA ALA A 449 10.68 -11.99 8.22
C ALA A 449 11.10 -11.32 9.55
N ASP A 450 11.96 -10.31 9.48
CA ASP A 450 12.13 -9.38 10.59
C ASP A 450 10.82 -8.58 10.78
N GLU A 451 10.36 -8.48 12.02
CA GLU A 451 9.23 -7.62 12.40
C GLU A 451 9.62 -6.13 12.39
N SER A 452 10.92 -5.82 12.36
CA SER A 452 11.43 -4.46 12.15
C SER A 452 11.35 -4.04 10.67
N THR A 453 10.64 -2.94 10.42
CA THR A 453 10.53 -2.30 9.10
C THR A 453 11.49 -1.12 9.03
N ASP A 454 12.34 -1.05 7.99
CA ASP A 454 13.22 0.09 7.75
C ASP A 454 12.45 1.36 7.41
N LEU A 455 11.34 1.20 6.68
CA LEU A 455 10.42 2.25 6.31
C LEU A 455 8.99 1.84 6.66
N VAL A 456 8.24 2.76 7.28
CA VAL A 456 6.79 2.60 7.44
C VAL A 456 6.12 3.01 6.14
N VAL A 457 5.23 2.16 5.63
CA VAL A 457 4.32 2.49 4.54
C VAL A 457 3.24 3.42 5.10
N ALA A 458 3.18 4.64 4.58
CA ALA A 458 2.10 5.57 4.91
C ALA A 458 0.76 5.05 4.37
N ASP A 459 -0.32 5.35 5.09
CA ASP A 459 -1.64 4.84 4.76
C ASP A 459 -2.67 5.97 4.62
N PRO A 460 -2.59 6.73 3.50
CA PRO A 460 -3.57 7.75 3.19
C PRO A 460 -4.87 7.11 2.70
N MET A 461 -6.00 7.61 3.20
CA MET A 461 -7.33 7.37 2.63
C MET A 461 -7.75 8.59 1.80
N HIS A 462 -8.74 8.46 0.93
CA HIS A 462 -9.47 9.65 0.45
C HIS A 462 -9.99 10.49 1.62
N VAL A 463 -10.15 11.79 1.38
CA VAL A 463 -10.61 12.77 2.39
C VAL A 463 -11.98 12.48 3.02
N ASP A 464 -12.81 11.63 2.40
CA ASP A 464 -14.08 11.15 2.93
C ASP A 464 -13.98 9.84 3.74
N GLY A 465 -12.78 9.26 3.83
CA GLY A 465 -12.46 8.02 4.53
C GLY A 465 -12.88 6.73 3.81
N THR A 466 -13.49 6.78 2.62
CA THR A 466 -14.18 5.62 2.04
C THR A 466 -13.27 4.54 1.45
N SER A 467 -12.15 4.91 0.83
CA SER A 467 -11.17 3.95 0.30
C SER A 467 -9.76 4.54 0.20
N ASN A 468 -8.76 3.67 -0.03
CA ASN A 468 -7.38 4.05 -0.36
C ASN A 468 -7.00 3.81 -1.83
N ALA A 469 -7.98 3.77 -2.75
CA ALA A 469 -7.71 3.73 -4.18
C ALA A 469 -7.02 5.03 -4.63
N THR A 470 -5.99 4.90 -5.47
CA THR A 470 -5.16 6.02 -5.93
C THR A 470 -5.27 6.21 -7.44
N TRP A 471 -5.53 5.13 -8.18
CA TRP A 471 -5.74 5.11 -9.62
C TRP A 471 -7.18 4.72 -9.98
N SER A 472 -7.74 5.33 -11.02
CA SER A 472 -9.04 4.97 -11.59
C SER A 472 -9.23 5.49 -13.02
N ASP A 473 -9.55 4.61 -13.97
CA ASP A 473 -10.02 4.98 -15.32
C ASP A 473 -11.34 4.29 -15.68
N SER A 474 -12.38 5.11 -15.87
CA SER A 474 -13.73 4.68 -16.31
C SER A 474 -13.79 3.94 -17.65
N GLN A 475 -12.78 4.09 -18.51
CA GLN A 475 -12.68 3.42 -19.80
C GLN A 475 -11.94 2.06 -19.72
N SER A 476 -11.32 1.77 -18.58
CA SER A 476 -10.57 0.55 -18.34
C SER A 476 -11.45 -0.59 -17.85
N SER A 477 -11.05 -1.84 -18.15
CA SER A 477 -11.63 -3.02 -17.51
C SER A 477 -11.09 -3.23 -16.09
N PHE A 478 -10.07 -2.50 -15.65
CA PHE A 478 -9.57 -2.57 -14.28
C PHE A 478 -10.37 -1.63 -13.35
N THR A 479 -10.72 -2.13 -12.17
CA THR A 479 -11.40 -1.35 -11.12
C THR A 479 -10.46 -0.32 -10.50
N PRO A 480 -10.98 0.71 -9.80
CA PRO A 480 -10.15 1.58 -8.97
C PRO A 480 -9.25 0.77 -8.05
N GLY A 481 -8.00 1.21 -7.89
CA GLY A 481 -6.96 0.44 -7.21
C GLY A 481 -5.90 1.31 -6.56
N ARG A 482 -5.16 0.73 -5.61
CA ARG A 482 -4.05 1.41 -4.92
C ARG A 482 -2.73 1.03 -5.59
N LEU A 483 -2.23 1.93 -6.43
CA LEU A 483 -0.96 1.77 -7.16
C LEU A 483 0.15 2.64 -6.56
N ASP A 484 -0.21 3.80 -6.02
CA ASP A 484 0.70 4.79 -5.44
C ASP A 484 0.93 4.55 -3.95
N TYR A 485 2.18 4.73 -3.53
CA TYR A 485 2.60 4.56 -2.14
C TYR A 485 3.56 5.66 -1.72
N LEU A 486 3.61 5.90 -0.41
CA LEU A 486 4.64 6.68 0.26
C LEU A 486 5.20 5.84 1.41
N LEU A 487 6.53 5.82 1.55
CA LEU A 487 7.27 5.12 2.59
C LEU A 487 8.23 6.11 3.26
N TYR A 488 8.32 6.10 4.58
CA TYR A 488 9.18 7.03 5.33
C TYR A 488 9.95 6.35 6.46
N SER A 489 11.13 6.87 6.80
CA SER A 489 12.00 6.29 7.85
C SER A 489 11.49 6.59 9.28
N PRO A 490 10.91 5.61 10.01
CA PRO A 490 10.25 5.85 11.29
C PRO A 490 11.25 6.12 12.44
N ALA A 491 12.56 5.89 12.22
CA ALA A 491 13.59 6.18 13.21
C ALA A 491 13.69 7.69 13.53
N THR A 492 13.48 8.56 12.53
CA THR A 492 13.69 10.01 12.65
C THR A 492 12.48 10.86 12.28
N LEU A 493 11.51 10.28 11.55
CA LEU A 493 10.30 10.96 11.08
C LEU A 493 9.04 10.41 11.76
N THR A 494 8.03 11.26 11.91
CA THR A 494 6.67 10.91 12.33
C THR A 494 5.70 11.51 11.31
N ALA A 495 4.77 10.71 10.78
CA ALA A 495 3.64 11.21 10.02
C ALA A 495 2.62 11.87 10.98
N THR A 496 2.21 13.10 10.67
CA THR A 496 1.20 13.85 11.44
C THR A 496 -0.16 13.84 10.75
N ASN A 497 -0.19 13.71 9.43
CA ASN A 497 -1.39 13.63 8.60
C ASN A 497 -1.05 12.94 7.26
N ALA A 498 -2.01 12.22 6.66
CA ALA A 498 -1.86 11.56 5.37
C ALA A 498 -3.22 11.39 4.67
N PHE A 499 -3.34 11.79 3.41
CA PHE A 499 -4.60 11.74 2.65
C PHE A 499 -4.38 11.63 1.14
N ILE A 500 -5.37 11.07 0.44
CA ILE A 500 -5.47 11.08 -1.03
C ILE A 500 -6.40 12.23 -1.41
N LEU A 501 -5.88 13.21 -2.13
CA LEU A 501 -6.65 14.36 -2.56
C LEU A 501 -7.40 14.04 -3.87
N ASP A 502 -8.72 13.90 -3.76
CA ASP A 502 -9.63 13.83 -4.90
C ASP A 502 -10.62 15.00 -4.81
N THR A 503 -10.58 15.91 -5.78
CA THR A 503 -11.44 17.10 -5.83
C THR A 503 -12.93 16.77 -5.93
N ALA A 504 -13.32 15.58 -6.40
CA ALA A 504 -14.72 15.17 -6.42
C ALA A 504 -15.30 14.91 -5.01
N ARG A 505 -14.44 14.84 -3.97
CA ARG A 505 -14.80 14.49 -2.58
C ARG A 505 -14.66 15.67 -1.60
N ILE A 506 -14.08 16.79 -2.04
CA ILE A 506 -13.96 18.03 -1.26
C ILE A 506 -15.32 18.78 -1.25
N ASP A 507 -15.61 19.52 -0.18
CA ASP A 507 -16.80 20.37 -0.13
C ASP A 507 -16.82 21.46 -1.25
N PRO A 508 -17.94 21.63 -1.97
CA PRO A 508 -18.05 22.63 -3.05
C PRO A 508 -17.77 24.08 -2.64
N ALA A 509 -18.00 24.48 -1.38
CA ALA A 509 -17.63 25.81 -0.90
C ALA A 509 -16.12 25.93 -0.64
N ASP A 510 -15.44 24.86 -0.23
CA ASP A 510 -13.98 24.82 -0.07
C ASP A 510 -13.25 24.88 -1.40
N LEU A 511 -13.78 24.20 -2.42
CA LEU A 511 -13.36 24.27 -3.81
C LEU A 511 -13.57 25.68 -4.38
N LEU A 512 -14.77 26.25 -4.24
CA LEU A 512 -15.10 27.60 -4.71
C LEU A 512 -14.21 28.68 -4.05
N ARG A 513 -13.90 28.55 -2.75
CA ARG A 513 -12.97 29.46 -2.04
C ARG A 513 -11.54 29.39 -2.56
N ARG A 514 -11.16 28.33 -3.27
CA ARG A 514 -9.82 28.09 -3.82
C ARG A 514 -9.73 28.27 -5.35
N SER A 515 -10.85 28.54 -6.02
CA SER A 515 -10.97 28.55 -7.48
C SER A 515 -10.56 27.21 -8.13
N ILE A 516 -10.89 26.10 -7.46
CA ILE A 516 -10.68 24.72 -7.93
C ILE A 516 -12.03 24.13 -8.32
N ALA A 517 -12.11 23.37 -9.41
CA ALA A 517 -13.30 22.62 -9.81
C ALA A 517 -13.30 21.20 -9.21
N ALA A 518 -14.48 20.62 -9.03
CA ALA A 518 -14.69 19.27 -8.45
C ALA A 518 -14.22 18.09 -9.34
N LYS A 519 -13.32 18.36 -10.28
CA LYS A 519 -12.69 17.41 -11.20
C LYS A 519 -11.24 17.73 -11.53
N ASP A 520 -10.64 18.84 -11.08
CA ASP A 520 -9.31 19.24 -11.55
C ASP A 520 -8.23 18.16 -11.30
N THR A 521 -8.39 17.33 -10.26
CA THR A 521 -7.51 16.15 -10.06
C THR A 521 -7.68 15.10 -11.17
N SER A 522 -8.91 14.64 -11.42
CA SER A 522 -9.23 13.64 -12.45
C SER A 522 -9.05 14.14 -13.89
N ASP A 523 -9.20 15.45 -14.10
CA ASP A 523 -9.01 16.09 -15.40
C ASP A 523 -7.51 16.29 -15.71
N ILE A 524 -6.63 16.27 -14.71
CA ILE A 524 -5.17 16.26 -14.88
C ILE A 524 -4.62 14.83 -15.01
N SER A 525 -5.04 13.90 -14.16
CA SER A 525 -4.51 12.53 -14.12
C SER A 525 -5.57 11.52 -13.66
N ASP A 526 -5.48 10.30 -14.16
CA ASP A 526 -6.19 9.11 -13.67
C ASP A 526 -5.66 8.62 -12.31
N HIS A 527 -4.52 9.14 -11.86
CA HIS A 527 -4.02 9.05 -10.50
C HIS A 527 -4.36 10.29 -9.66
N ALA A 528 -4.85 10.08 -8.43
CA ALA A 528 -5.07 11.11 -7.43
C ALA A 528 -3.79 11.38 -6.59
N PRO A 529 -3.42 12.65 -6.30
CA PRO A 529 -2.21 12.95 -5.54
C PRO A 529 -2.29 12.48 -4.08
N LEU A 530 -1.24 11.81 -3.62
CA LEU A 530 -1.04 11.39 -2.22
C LEU A 530 -0.29 12.49 -1.47
N VAL A 531 -0.84 12.92 -0.34
CA VAL A 531 -0.25 13.93 0.53
C VAL A 531 0.14 13.29 1.86
N LEU A 532 1.36 13.59 2.33
CA LEU A 532 1.90 13.09 3.59
C LEU A 532 2.63 14.23 4.31
N ASP A 533 2.14 14.58 5.50
CA ASP A 533 2.75 15.58 6.37
C ASP A 533 3.66 14.90 7.39
N LEU A 534 4.92 15.31 7.45
CA LEU A 534 5.97 14.72 8.27
C LEU A 534 6.58 15.75 9.23
N VAL A 535 6.90 15.32 10.45
CA VAL A 535 7.77 16.08 11.37
C VAL A 535 8.99 15.25 11.76
N PHE A 536 10.12 15.90 11.97
CA PHE A 536 11.29 15.26 12.57
C PHE A 536 11.09 15.12 14.09
N LYS A 537 11.33 13.92 14.62
CA LYS A 537 11.28 13.62 16.05
C LYS A 537 12.27 14.50 16.84
N GLU A 538 11.99 14.77 18.10
CA GLU A 538 12.96 15.40 19.02
C GLU A 538 14.22 14.53 19.17
N ARG A 539 15.34 15.12 19.59
CA ARG A 539 16.68 14.49 19.66
C ARG A 539 17.04 14.10 21.08
#